data_AF-A0A7W1AK53-F1
#
_entry.id   AF-A0A7W1AK53-F1
#
_cell.length_a   1.000
_cell.length_b   1.000
_cell.length_c   1.000
_cell.angle_alpha   90.00
_cell.angle_beta   90.00
_cell.angle_gamma   90.00
#
_symmetry.space_group_name_H-M   'P 1'
#
loop_
_entity.id
_entity.type
_entity.pdbx_description
1 polymer ?
#
loop_
_entity_poly.entity_id
_entity_poly.type
_entity_poly.pdbx_seq_one_letter_code
_entity_poly.pdbx_strand_id
1 'polypeptide(L)'
;MVRQAFAEKPTRHRLLGGFVRRIAEGNDADAFVLRGGMLVRHWFPESRRPARDVDLVCRLPYDLRAMRALFARTLARDAADGVVFEADRFRV
;
A
#
# COMPACT_ATOMS: atom_id res chain seq x y z
N MET A 1 -15.49 25.50 12.81
CA MET A 1 -14.05 25.22 13.01
C MET A 1 -13.78 23.70 13.04
N VAL A 2 -14.12 22.98 11.95
CA VAL A 2 -13.94 21.50 11.82
C VAL A 2 -13.45 21.19 10.39
N ARG A 3 -12.47 21.95 9.90
CA ARG A 3 -11.88 21.76 8.56
C ARG A 3 -10.43 21.29 8.60
N GLN A 4 -9.82 21.20 9.79
CA GLN A 4 -8.36 21.08 9.94
C GLN A 4 -7.90 19.71 10.45
N ALA A 5 -8.68 19.02 11.31
CA ALA A 5 -8.26 17.75 11.92
C ALA A 5 -8.18 16.54 10.96
N PHE A 6 -8.81 16.61 9.78
CA PHE A 6 -8.83 15.49 8.81
C PHE A 6 -7.86 15.67 7.63
N ALA A 7 -7.14 16.79 7.57
CA ALA A 7 -6.05 17.03 6.62
C ALA A 7 -4.71 16.41 7.10
N GLU A 8 -4.70 15.78 8.27
CA GLU A 8 -3.50 15.47 9.02
C GLU A 8 -2.90 14.10 8.64
N LYS A 9 -2.02 14.17 7.63
CA LYS A 9 -0.76 13.43 7.39
C LYS A 9 -0.64 13.06 5.90
N PRO A 10 -0.40 14.05 5.00
CA PRO A 10 -0.10 13.80 3.59
C PRO A 10 0.97 12.72 3.40
N THR A 11 1.96 12.69 4.29
CA THR A 11 3.00 11.68 4.35
C THR A 11 2.44 10.26 4.47
N ARG A 12 1.51 9.98 5.38
CA ARG A 12 0.93 8.64 5.53
C ARG A 12 0.24 8.22 4.24
N HIS A 13 -0.56 9.10 3.65
CA HIS A 13 -1.23 8.77 2.40
C HIS A 13 -0.25 8.46 1.27
N ARG A 14 0.82 9.26 1.12
CA ARG A 14 1.90 8.98 0.16
C ARG A 14 2.58 7.64 0.42
N LEU A 15 2.85 7.30 1.69
CA LEU A 15 3.42 6.00 2.06
C LEU A 15 2.49 4.84 1.66
N LEU A 16 1.20 4.91 2.00
CA LEU A 16 0.24 3.86 1.62
C LEU A 16 0.09 3.76 0.10
N GLY A 17 0.03 4.89 -0.61
CA GLY A 17 -0.04 4.93 -2.08
C GLY A 17 1.21 4.36 -2.74
N GLY A 18 2.40 4.70 -2.23
CA GLY A 18 3.67 4.19 -2.75
C GLY A 18 3.86 2.69 -2.53
N PHE A 19 3.26 2.13 -1.48
CA PHE A 19 3.18 0.67 -1.31
C PHE A 19 2.25 0.03 -2.35
N VAL A 20 1.04 0.58 -2.51
CA VAL A 20 0.06 0.07 -3.50
C VAL A 20 0.63 0.11 -4.92
N ARG A 21 1.33 1.20 -5.27
CA ARG A 21 2.01 1.34 -6.56
C ARG A 21 3.02 0.22 -6.81
N ARG A 22 3.88 -0.08 -5.83
CA ARG A 22 4.86 -1.17 -5.95
C ARG A 22 4.22 -2.53 -6.12
N ILE A 23 3.09 -2.81 -5.46
CA ILE A 23 2.33 -4.04 -5.68
C ILE A 23 1.78 -4.08 -7.11
N ALA A 24 1.17 -2.98 -7.57
CA ALA A 24 0.56 -2.90 -8.90
C ALA A 24 1.58 -3.00 -10.06
N GLU A 25 2.79 -2.50 -9.88
CA GLU A 25 3.90 -2.61 -10.86
C GLU A 25 4.67 -3.94 -10.77
N GLY A 26 4.24 -4.86 -9.89
CA GLY A 26 4.91 -6.14 -9.67
C GLY A 26 4.44 -7.27 -10.58
N ASN A 27 5.33 -8.24 -10.82
CA ASN A 27 5.01 -9.47 -11.55
C ASN A 27 3.87 -10.27 -10.91
N ASP A 28 3.68 -10.12 -9.60
CA ASP A 28 2.64 -10.81 -8.82
C ASP A 28 1.36 -9.96 -8.64
N ALA A 29 1.22 -8.83 -9.35
CA ALA A 29 0.11 -7.89 -9.16
C ALA A 29 -1.27 -8.56 -9.25
N ASP A 30 -1.46 -9.44 -10.23
CA ASP A 30 -2.72 -10.16 -10.46
C ASP A 30 -3.09 -11.11 -9.30
N ALA A 31 -2.15 -11.44 -8.42
CA ALA A 31 -2.44 -12.24 -7.24
C ALA A 31 -3.13 -11.43 -6.12
N PHE A 32 -3.18 -10.10 -6.23
CA PHE A 32 -3.70 -9.21 -5.21
C PHE A 32 -4.95 -8.46 -5.65
N VAL A 33 -5.89 -8.29 -4.71
CA VAL A 33 -7.06 -7.42 -4.87
C VAL A 33 -7.05 -6.39 -3.75
N LEU A 34 -7.05 -5.10 -4.12
CA LEU A 34 -7.16 -3.98 -3.18
C LEU A 34 -8.56 -3.91 -2.59
N ARG A 35 -8.66 -3.76 -1.26
CA ARG A 35 -9.92 -3.54 -0.55
C ARG A 35 -9.81 -2.35 0.41
N GLY A 36 -10.90 -2.14 1.15
CA GLY A 36 -10.92 -1.24 2.30
C GLY A 36 -10.74 0.22 1.95
N GLY A 37 -10.04 0.95 2.82
CA GLY A 37 -9.99 2.40 2.74
C GLY A 37 -9.24 2.96 1.54
N MET A 38 -8.17 2.27 1.14
CA MET A 38 -7.39 2.67 -0.02
C MET A 38 -8.18 2.47 -1.32
N LEU A 39 -8.98 1.40 -1.44
CA LEU A 39 -9.90 1.20 -2.56
C LEU A 39 -10.91 2.35 -2.67
N VAL A 40 -11.65 2.63 -1.60
CA VAL A 40 -12.67 3.70 -1.58
C VAL A 40 -12.06 5.05 -1.95
N ARG A 41 -10.86 5.34 -1.46
CA ARG A 41 -10.18 6.60 -1.75
C ARG A 41 -9.71 6.72 -3.20
N HIS A 42 -9.34 5.62 -3.86
CA HIS A 42 -8.91 5.61 -5.27
C HIS A 42 -10.12 5.68 -6.22
N TRP A 43 -11.19 4.94 -5.92
CA TRP A 43 -12.39 4.89 -6.76
C TRP A 43 -13.36 6.04 -6.53
N PHE A 44 -13.36 6.63 -5.34
CA PHE A 44 -14.26 7.74 -4.96
C PHE A 44 -13.46 8.87 -4.28
N PRO A 45 -12.66 9.65 -5.04
CA PRO A 45 -11.83 10.73 -4.50
C PRO A 45 -12.59 11.76 -3.65
N GLU A 46 -13.87 11.99 -3.98
CA GLU A 46 -14.79 12.93 -3.36
C GLU A 46 -15.17 12.51 -1.93
N SER A 47 -15.07 11.21 -1.63
CA SER A 47 -15.36 10.68 -0.30
C SER A 47 -14.46 11.28 0.78
N ARG A 48 -13.27 11.78 0.39
CA ARG A 48 -12.21 12.29 1.28
C ARG A 48 -11.90 11.32 2.44
N ARG A 49 -12.27 10.04 2.32
CA ARG A 49 -12.16 9.08 3.40
C ARG A 49 -10.68 8.89 3.72
N PRO A 50 -10.26 9.05 4.98
CA PRO A 50 -8.89 8.76 5.36
C PRO A 50 -8.64 7.24 5.26
N ALA A 51 -7.47 6.88 4.73
CA ALA A 51 -6.92 5.53 4.83
C ALA A 51 -5.79 5.52 5.85
N ARG A 52 -5.74 4.47 6.68
CA ARG A 52 -4.71 4.30 7.72
C ARG A 52 -3.81 3.09 7.45
N ASP A 53 -4.28 2.19 6.60
CA ASP A 53 -3.77 0.87 6.29
C ASP A 53 -4.01 0.56 4.80
N VAL A 54 -3.43 -0.56 4.35
CA VAL A 54 -3.68 -1.15 3.04
C VAL A 54 -4.26 -2.55 3.27
N ASP A 55 -5.49 -2.76 2.82
CA ASP A 55 -6.15 -4.06 2.86
C ASP A 55 -5.99 -4.78 1.52
N LEU A 56 -5.40 -5.98 1.53
CA LEU A 56 -5.24 -6.81 0.34
C LEU A 56 -5.92 -8.17 0.56
N VAL A 57 -6.55 -8.68 -0.49
CA VAL A 57 -6.84 -10.12 -0.61
C VAL A 57 -5.76 -10.71 -1.52
N CYS A 58 -5.10 -11.77 -1.07
CA CYS A 58 -4.03 -12.45 -1.80
C CYS A 58 -4.49 -13.86 -2.20
N ARG A 59 -4.24 -14.25 -3.46
CA ARG A 59 -4.53 -15.60 -3.98
C ARG A 59 -3.35 -16.57 -3.85
N LEU A 60 -2.17 -16.08 -3.45
CA LEU A 60 -1.01 -16.93 -3.23
C LEU A 60 -1.22 -17.79 -1.97
N PRO A 61 -0.65 -19.00 -1.92
CA PRO A 61 -0.65 -19.82 -0.72
C PRO A 61 -0.08 -19.08 0.49
N TYR A 62 -0.64 -19.34 1.68
CA TYR A 62 -0.17 -18.74 2.91
C TYR A 62 1.11 -19.43 3.39
N ASP A 63 2.26 -18.92 2.95
CA ASP A 63 3.59 -19.32 3.40
C ASP A 63 4.39 -18.09 3.85
N LEU A 64 4.81 -18.07 5.12
CA LEU A 64 5.46 -16.90 5.73
C LEU A 64 6.79 -16.55 5.07
N ARG A 65 7.57 -17.55 4.64
CA ARG A 65 8.88 -17.33 4.02
C ARG A 65 8.71 -16.77 2.61
N ALA A 66 7.78 -17.31 1.84
CA ALA A 66 7.42 -16.83 0.51
C ALA A 66 6.85 -15.41 0.59
N MET A 67 5.94 -15.14 1.53
CA MET A 67 5.36 -13.81 1.75
C MET A 67 6.42 -12.78 2.16
N ARG A 68 7.34 -13.13 3.06
CA ARG A 68 8.47 -12.27 3.42
C ARG A 68 9.35 -11.95 2.20
N ALA A 69 9.70 -12.95 1.41
CA ALA A 69 10.52 -12.77 0.22
C ALA A 69 9.81 -11.92 -0.84
N LEU A 70 8.50 -12.14 -1.03
CA LEU A 70 7.65 -11.37 -1.93
C LEU A 70 7.63 -9.90 -1.55
N PHE A 71 7.27 -9.59 -0.30
CA PHE A 71 7.19 -8.20 0.14
C PHE A 71 8.56 -7.53 0.19
N ALA A 72 9.64 -8.23 0.55
CA ALA A 72 10.99 -7.66 0.45
C ALA A 72 11.32 -7.23 -0.98
N ARG A 73 11.04 -8.07 -1.99
CA ARG A 73 11.21 -7.70 -3.41
C ARG A 73 10.32 -6.54 -3.83
N THR A 74 9.05 -6.54 -3.41
CA THR A 74 8.10 -5.46 -3.70
C THR A 74 8.58 -4.13 -3.11
N LEU A 75 9.01 -4.11 -1.85
CA LEU A 75 9.44 -2.90 -1.15
C LEU A 75 10.77 -2.36 -1.71
N ALA A 76 11.64 -3.23 -2.23
CA ALA A 76 12.90 -2.85 -2.87
C ALA A 76 12.73 -2.22 -4.26
N ARG A 77 11.55 -2.32 -4.90
CA ARG A 77 11.28 -1.70 -6.20
C ARG A 77 11.30 -0.18 -6.06
N ASP A 78 12.01 0.48 -6.97
CA ASP A 78 11.87 1.92 -7.20
C ASP A 78 10.67 2.16 -8.13
N ALA A 79 9.71 2.95 -7.66
CA ALA A 79 8.50 3.32 -8.38
C ALA A 79 8.51 4.79 -8.86
N ALA A 80 9.66 5.49 -8.73
CA ALA A 80 9.83 6.90 -9.06
C ALA A 80 8.78 7.83 -8.42
N ASP A 81 8.30 7.48 -7.23
CA ASP A 81 7.25 8.18 -6.48
C ASP A 81 7.79 8.99 -5.29
N GLY A 82 9.11 9.03 -5.13
CA GLY A 82 9.79 9.70 -4.02
C GLY A 82 9.61 9.02 -2.65
N VAL A 83 9.04 7.81 -2.62
CA VAL A 83 8.92 6.98 -1.42
C VAL A 83 10.00 5.91 -1.45
N VAL A 84 10.69 5.71 -0.33
CA VAL A 84 11.68 4.63 -0.16
C VAL A 84 11.30 3.80 1.06
N PHE A 85 11.30 2.48 0.90
CA PHE A 85 11.03 1.53 1.99
C PHE A 85 12.32 0.79 2.39
N GLU A 86 12.49 0.56 3.69
CA GLU A 86 13.54 -0.32 4.21
C GLU A 86 13.12 -1.79 4.05
N ALA A 87 13.34 -2.35 2.86
CA ALA A 87 12.88 -3.70 2.50
C ALA A 87 13.48 -4.82 3.38
N ASP A 88 14.72 -4.64 3.83
CA ASP A 88 15.45 -5.54 4.72
C ASP A 88 14.85 -5.59 6.14
N ARG A 89 14.13 -4.53 6.54
CA ARG A 89 13.47 -4.44 7.85
C ARG A 89 12.04 -4.95 7.87
N PHE A 90 11.50 -5.41 6.74
CA PHE A 90 10.15 -5.97 6.69
C PHE A 90 9.99 -7.17 7.62
N ARG A 91 8.83 -7.30 8.26
CA ARG A 91 8.48 -8.40 9.19
C ARG A 91 7.03 -8.83 8.93
N VAL A 92 6.82 -10.15 8.95
CA VAL A 92 5.50 -10.82 8.98
C VAL A 92 5.31 -11.38 10.37
#